data_AF-A0A0V0GJ89-F1
#
_entry.id   AF-A0A0V0GJ89-F1
#
_cell.length_a   1.000
_cell.length_b   1.000
_cell.length_c   1.000
_cell.angle_alpha   90.00
_cell.angle_beta   90.00
_cell.angle_gamma   90.00
#
_symmetry.space_group_name_H-M   'P 1'
#
loop_
_entity.id
_entity.type
_entity.pdbx_description
1 polymer ?
#
loop_
_entity_poly.entity_id
_entity_poly.type
_entity_poly.pdbx_seq_one_letter_code
_entity_poly.pdbx_strand_id
1 'polypeptide(L)' 'MEIGLEVGGAFISSALNVLIDRLTPEGELLKMFRKHKHHTQLLKKLEKILRGLQAVLRDAENKQASNPSVR' A
#
# COMPACT_ATOMS: atom_id res chain seq x y z
N MET A 1 -11.99 14.19 -17.54
CA MET A 1 -10.58 13.74 -17.54
C MET A 1 -10.48 12.55 -16.60
N GLU A 2 -10.74 11.34 -17.09
CA GLU A 2 -10.76 10.13 -16.23
C GLU A 2 -9.46 9.33 -16.28
N ILE A 3 -8.73 9.42 -17.40
CA ILE A 3 -7.49 8.66 -17.65
C ILE A 3 -6.44 8.94 -16.55
N GLY A 4 -6.34 10.18 -16.08
CA GLY A 4 -5.34 10.56 -15.06
C GLY A 4 -5.62 10.01 -13.66
N LEU A 5 -6.90 9.87 -13.28
CA LEU A 5 -7.30 9.32 -12.00
C LEU A 5 -7.17 7.78 -11.99
N GLU A 6 -7.60 7.12 -13.07
CA GLU A 6 -7.46 5.66 -13.23
C GLU A 6 -5.99 5.22 -13.25
N VAL A 7 -5.12 5.94 -13.98
CA VAL A 7 -3.68 5.62 -14.02
C VAL A 7 -2.99 5.96 -12.69
N GLY A 8 -3.39 7.05 -12.03
CA GLY A 8 -2.87 7.44 -10.72
C GLY A 8 -3.19 6.44 -9.62
N GLY A 9 -4.44 5.95 -9.57
CA GLY A 9 -4.88 4.94 -8.61
C GLY A 9 -4.11 3.62 -8.76
N ALA A 10 -4.06 3.09 -9.98
CA ALA A 10 -3.32 1.85 -10.27
C ALA A 10 -1.81 1.98 -10.00
N PHE A 11 -1.21 3.14 -10.32
CA PHE A 11 0.19 3.42 -10.02
C PHE A 11 0.45 3.37 -8.51
N ILE A 12 -0.35 4.08 -7.70
CA ILE A 12 -0.20 4.12 -6.24
C ILE A 12 -0.43 2.73 -5.63
N SER A 13 -1.47 2.01 -6.05
CA SER A 13 -1.76 0.66 -5.57
C SER A 13 -0.61 -0.32 -5.88
N SER A 14 -0.01 -0.22 -7.07
CA SER A 14 1.16 -1.05 -7.43
C SER A 14 2.38 -0.74 -6.56
N ALA A 15 2.66 0.55 -6.32
CA ALA A 15 3.77 0.98 -5.50
C ALA A 15 3.61 0.51 -4.04
N LEU A 16 2.39 0.56 -3.51
CA LEU A 16 2.09 0.07 -2.16
C LEU A 16 2.24 -1.45 -2.05
N ASN A 17 1.80 -2.22 -3.05
CA ASN A 17 2.02 -3.67 -3.05
C ASN A 17 3.51 -4.01 -2.92
N VAL A 18 4.36 -3.36 -3.72
CA VAL A 18 5.82 -3.56 -3.66
C VAL A 18 6.41 -3.19 -2.29
N LEU A 19 5.93 -2.10 -1.67
CA LEU A 19 6.38 -1.70 -0.33
C LEU A 19 5.94 -2.69 0.75
N ILE A 20 4.71 -3.19 0.68
CA ILE A 20 4.17 -4.19 1.61
C ILE A 20 4.91 -5.52 1.45
N ASP A 21 5.17 -5.97 0.22
CA ASP A 21 5.89 -7.22 -0.05
C ASP A 21 7.32 -7.17 0.49
N ARG A 22 7.98 -6.01 0.40
CA ARG A 22 9.32 -5.80 0.97
C ARG A 22 9.33 -5.76 2.50
N LEU A 23 8.18 -5.50 3.12
CA LEU A 23 7.99 -5.50 4.58
C LEU A 23 7.58 -6.86 5.16
N THR A 24 7.39 -7.88 4.31
CA THR A 24 7.11 -9.25 4.75
C THR A 24 8.25 -9.82 5.61
N PRO A 25 8.00 -10.84 6.45
CA PRO A 25 9.03 -11.51 7.26
C PRO A 25 10.28 -11.92 6.46
N GLU A 26 10.09 -12.30 5.20
CA GLU A 26 11.11 -12.71 4.24
C GLU A 26 11.71 -11.55 3.44
N GLY A 27 11.09 -10.37 3.47
CA GLY A 27 11.45 -9.19 2.70
C GLY A 27 12.78 -8.55 3.12
N GLU A 28 13.56 -8.13 2.12
CA GLU A 28 14.87 -7.49 2.28
C GLU A 28 14.82 -6.25 3.20
N LEU A 29 13.77 -5.42 3.05
CA LEU A 29 13.62 -4.18 3.81
C LEU A 29 13.38 -4.51 5.29
N LEU A 30 12.49 -5.44 5.60
CA LEU A 30 12.27 -5.88 6.99
C LEU A 30 13.55 -6.49 7.60
N LYS A 31 14.29 -7.30 6.83
CA LYS A 31 15.57 -7.89 7.26
C LYS A 31 16.62 -6.83 7.61
N MET A 32 16.74 -5.76 6.82
CA MET A 32 17.66 -4.65 7.10
C MET A 32 17.33 -3.94 8.42
N PHE A 33 16.05 -3.68 8.67
CA PHE A 33 15.60 -2.99 9.89
C PHE A 33 15.61 -3.90 11.14
N ARG A 34 15.37 -5.21 11.01
CA ARG A 34 15.43 -6.19 12.13
C ARG A 34 16.82 -6.30 12.77
N LYS A 35 17.89 -5.92 12.06
CA LYS A 35 19.25 -5.84 12.64
C LYS A 35 19.35 -4.86 13.83
N HIS A 36 18.37 -3.99 13.99
CA HIS A 36 18.32 -2.97 15.04
C HIS A 36 17.07 -3.14 15.91
N LYS A 37 17.23 -3.58 17.17
CA LYS A 37 16.12 -3.92 18.09
C LYS A 37 15.03 -2.85 18.18
N HIS A 38 15.39 -1.56 18.15
CA HIS A 38 14.46 -0.45 18.31
C HIS A 38 13.53 -0.20 17.11
N HIS A 39 13.88 -0.68 15.91
CA HIS A 39 13.07 -0.41 14.71
C HIS A 39 11.90 -1.38 14.52
N THR A 40 11.86 -2.49 15.26
CA THR A 40 10.82 -3.52 15.10
C THR A 40 9.41 -3.02 15.42
N GLN A 41 9.24 -2.14 16.42
CA GLN A 41 7.95 -1.53 16.74
C GLN A 41 7.51 -0.51 15.67
N LEU A 42 8.45 0.30 15.18
CA LEU A 42 8.19 1.28 14.12
C LEU A 42 7.79 0.59 12.81
N LEU A 43 8.47 -0.49 12.45
CA LEU A 43 8.13 -1.32 11.28
C LEU A 43 6.73 -1.89 11.36
N LYS A 44 6.33 -2.46 12.50
CA LYS A 44 4.97 -2.95 12.70
C LYS A 44 3.91 -1.85 12.55
N LYS A 45 4.23 -0.62 13.01
CA LYS A 45 3.34 0.53 12.84
C LYS A 45 3.24 0.94 11.37
N LEU A 46 4.38 0.97 10.66
CA LEU A 46 4.43 1.28 9.23
C LEU A 46 3.64 0.26 8.41
N GLU A 47 3.85 -1.04 8.64
CA GLU A 47 3.12 -2.11 7.94
C GLU A 47 1.60 -1.98 8.13
N LYS A 48 1.14 -1.71 9.36
CA LYS A 48 -0.29 -1.47 9.64
C LYS A 48 -0.84 -0.29 8.84
N ILE A 49 -0.11 0.82 8.78
CA ILE A 49 -0.53 2.02 8.01
C ILE A 49 -0.62 1.68 6.52
N LEU A 50 0.38 0.99 5.97
CA LEU A 50 0.41 0.64 4.56
C LEU A 50 -0.73 -0.32 4.18
N ARG A 51 -1.01 -1.32 5.02
CA ARG A 51 -2.17 -2.21 4.81
C ARG A 51 -3.50 -1.47 4.89
N GLY A 52 -3.64 -0.52 5.83
CA GLY A 52 -4.82 0.34 5.92
C GLY A 52 -5.01 1.21 4.67
N LEU A 53 -3.93 1.81 4.18
CA LEU A 53 -3.94 2.62 2.96
C LEU A 53 -4.31 1.78 1.72
N GLN A 54 -3.76 0.57 1.60
CA GLN A 54 -4.10 -0.36 0.52
C GLN A 54 -5.60 -0.74 0.55
N ALA A 55 -6.18 -0.91 1.74
CA ALA A 55 -7.61 -1.20 1.87
C ALA A 55 -8.49 -0.03 1.41
N VAL A 56 -8.15 1.21 1.80
CA VAL A 56 -8.87 2.42 1.37
C VAL A 56 -8.76 2.62 -0.14
N LEU A 57 -7.59 2.39 -0.72
CA LEU A 57 -7.40 2.50 -2.17
C LEU A 57 -8.19 1.43 -2.93
N ARG A 58 -8.18 0.17 -2.48
CA ARG A 58 -9.01 -0.87 -3.08
C ARG A 58 -10.50 -0.55 -3.00
N ASP A 59 -10.96 0.01 -1.89
CA ASP A 59 -12.35 0.46 -1.76
C ASP A 59 -12.68 1.59 -2.75
N ALA A 60 -11.78 2.57 -2.92
CA ALA A 60 -11.92 3.64 -3.90
C ALA A 60 -11.93 3.10 -5.34
N GLU A 61 -11.01 2.20 -5.68
CA GLU A 61 -10.94 1.54 -6.99
C GLU A 61 -12.22 0.74 -7.29
N ASN A 62 -12.72 -0.03 -6.32
CA ASN A 62 -13.95 -0.79 -6.46
C ASN A 62 -15.18 0.12 -6.65
N LYS A 63 -15.24 1.25 -5.92
CA LYS A 63 -16.32 2.25 -6.08
C LYS A 63 -16.26 2.94 -7.44
N GLN A 64 -15.06 3.28 -7.92
CA GLN A 64 -14.87 3.88 -9.24
C GLN A 64 -15.22 2.89 -10.36
N ALA A 65 -14.91 1.60 -10.19
CA ALA A 65 -15.22 0.55 -11.16
C ALA A 65 -16.71 0.17 -11.19
N SER A 66 -17.38 0.14 -10.04
CA SER A 66 -18.77 -0.33 -9.91
C SER A 66 -19.83 0.77 -9.97
N ASN A 67 -19.47 2.03 -9.73
CA ASN A 67 -20.40 3.14 -9.75
C ASN A 67 -19.94 4.26 -10.73
N PRO A 68 -20.56 4.37 -11.93
CA PRO A 68 -20.23 5.40 -12.90
C PRO A 68 -20.50 6.84 -12.43
N SER A 69 -21.22 7.03 -11.31
CA SER A 69 -21.43 8.36 -10.72
C SER A 69 -20.31 8.81 -9.76
N VAL A 70 -19.36 7.91 -9.46
CA VAL A 70 -18.17 8.20 -8.64
C VAL A 70 -16.95 8.53 -9.53
N ARG A 71 -17.10 8.33 -10.83
CA ARG A 71 -16.13 8.65 -11.88
C ARG A 71 -15.95 10.15 -12.09
#